data_AF-A0AAU7R7B5-F1
#
_entry.id   AF-A0AAU7R7B5-F1
#
_cell.length_a   1.000
_cell.length_b   1.000
_cell.length_c   1.000
_cell.angle_alpha   90.00
_cell.angle_beta   90.00
_cell.angle_gamma   90.00
#
_symmetry.space_group_name_H-M   'P 1'
#
loop_
_entity.id
_entity.type
_entity.pdbx_description
1 polymer ?
#
loop_
_entity_poly.entity_id
_entity_poly.type
_entity_poly.pdbx_seq_one_letter_code
_entity_poly.pdbx_strand_id
1 'polypeptide(L)'
;MLFVALLAPGFAYVLRHERTTPNRPFSAFRESLRVVFASVLCLATAGLLYAALRAVAPTHTVNVRGLVRDPFGYARDHHVNLAWWSISVLAAAILVGLVAADPRVVRRSRSIRRSRVLRWVTGSKRTDIETVSAWYTVMHMYDEEDPGPILVGAQLDDGSYIQGRVYTFNPAFEEKEDREILLSAPLSVRSKDGITTPLDAQFSVVSARHIVRLDVKHFPEGEDLEGRRVGPPDATRVNPSETSNGDQSVCASGSGADLPYIAVVARRVSRWRRGGRSASQ
;
A
#
# COMPACT_ATOMS: atom_id res chain seq x y z
N MET A 1 10.32 31.37 8.99
CA MET A 1 10.99 30.09 9.36
C MET A 1 10.19 29.28 10.37
N LEU A 2 9.74 29.84 11.51
CA LEU A 2 8.95 29.10 12.52
C LEU A 2 7.68 28.45 11.95
N PHE A 3 6.91 29.19 11.15
CA PHE A 3 5.69 28.67 10.52
C PHE A 3 5.96 27.43 9.66
N VAL A 4 7.02 27.45 8.85
CA VAL A 4 7.42 26.31 8.00
C VAL A 4 7.82 25.11 8.86
N ALA A 5 8.59 25.33 9.92
CA ALA A 5 8.98 24.27 10.85
C ALA A 5 7.73 23.63 11.52
N LEU A 6 6.75 24.45 11.90
CA LEU A 6 5.50 23.97 12.50
C LEU A 6 4.60 23.22 11.52
N LEU A 7 4.81 23.32 10.21
CA LEU A 7 4.09 22.53 9.20
C LEU A 7 4.78 21.21 8.82
N ALA A 8 6.07 21.06 9.15
CA ALA A 8 6.87 19.90 8.76
C ALA A 8 6.27 18.53 9.21
N PRO A 9 5.73 18.38 10.44
CA PRO A 9 5.07 17.13 10.85
C PRO A 9 3.86 16.77 10.00
N GLY A 10 2.99 17.74 9.71
CA GLY A 10 1.81 17.55 8.86
C GLY A 10 2.20 17.20 7.43
N PHE A 11 3.24 17.83 6.89
CA PHE A 11 3.77 17.53 5.57
C PHE A 11 4.36 16.12 5.49
N ALA A 12 5.13 15.69 6.51
CA ALA A 12 5.66 14.33 6.59
C ALA A 12 4.55 13.27 6.65
N TYR A 13 3.46 13.55 7.38
CA TYR A 13 2.27 12.70 7.40
C TYR A 13 1.63 12.59 6.01
N VAL A 14 1.39 13.73 5.33
CA VAL A 14 0.75 13.74 4.00
C VAL A 14 1.61 13.01 2.96
N LEU A 15 2.90 13.30 2.87
CA LEU A 15 3.81 12.63 1.93
C LEU A 15 3.83 11.10 2.10
N ARG A 16 3.83 10.62 3.35
CA ARG A 16 3.80 9.18 3.61
C ARG A 16 2.43 8.58 3.34
N HIS A 17 1.36 9.32 3.64
CA HIS A 17 0.00 8.89 3.34
C HIS A 17 -0.24 8.76 1.84
N GLU A 18 0.20 9.74 1.04
CA GLU A 18 0.10 9.70 -0.43
C GLU A 18 0.83 8.51 -1.06
N ARG A 19 1.96 8.08 -0.48
CA ARG A 19 2.67 6.88 -0.94
C ARG A 19 1.93 5.58 -0.67
N THR A 20 0.98 5.57 0.27
CA THR A 20 0.33 4.35 0.76
C THR A 20 -1.13 4.27 0.38
N THR A 21 -1.77 5.43 0.20
CA THR A 21 -3.19 5.55 -0.12
C THR A 21 -3.29 6.40 -1.37
N PRO A 22 -3.92 5.90 -2.43
CA PRO A 22 -4.10 6.69 -3.63
C PRO A 22 -5.01 7.88 -3.34
N ASN A 23 -4.45 9.08 -3.41
CA ASN A 23 -5.20 10.30 -3.15
C ASN A 23 -5.90 10.78 -4.42
N ARG A 24 -7.14 11.24 -4.25
CA ARG A 24 -7.78 12.11 -5.24
C ARG A 24 -7.14 13.50 -5.22
N PRO A 25 -7.20 14.27 -6.31
CA PRO A 25 -6.90 15.69 -6.26
C PRO A 25 -7.93 16.37 -5.33
N PHE A 26 -7.49 16.76 -4.13
CA PHE A 26 -8.28 17.67 -3.29
C PHE A 26 -8.13 19.10 -3.81
N SER A 27 -9.11 19.96 -3.53
CA SER A 27 -8.93 21.39 -3.76
C SER A 27 -7.72 21.88 -2.95
N ALA A 28 -6.94 22.83 -3.51
CA ALA A 28 -5.74 23.36 -2.86
C ALA A 28 -6.01 23.85 -1.42
N PHE A 29 -7.22 24.37 -1.17
CA PHE A 29 -7.69 24.75 0.16
C PHE A 29 -7.81 23.57 1.13
N ARG A 30 -8.44 22.47 0.70
CA ARG A 30 -8.58 21.26 1.53
C ARG A 30 -7.23 20.62 1.80
N GLU A 31 -6.32 20.63 0.82
CA GLU A 31 -4.98 20.07 0.98
C GLU A 31 -4.17 20.88 1.99
N SER A 32 -4.23 22.21 1.91
CA SER A 32 -3.59 23.10 2.88
C SER A 32 -4.14 22.87 4.29
N LEU A 33 -5.47 22.82 4.44
CA LEU A 33 -6.11 22.53 5.74
C LEU A 33 -5.69 21.17 6.28
N ARG A 34 -5.61 20.15 5.43
CA ARG A 34 -5.19 18.80 5.83
C ARG A 34 -3.79 18.83 6.43
N VAL A 35 -2.85 19.51 5.79
CA VAL A 35 -1.48 19.67 6.30
C VAL A 35 -1.48 20.40 7.64
N VAL A 36 -2.22 21.51 7.77
CA VAL A 36 -2.32 22.27 9.02
C VAL A 36 -2.88 21.42 10.16
N PHE A 37 -4.03 20.78 9.96
CA PHE A 37 -4.67 19.95 11.00
C PHE A 37 -3.82 18.74 11.38
N ALA A 38 -3.21 18.06 10.40
CA ALA A 38 -2.29 16.97 10.67
C ALA A 38 -1.11 17.44 11.52
N SER A 39 -0.56 18.62 11.22
CA SER A 39 0.55 19.17 11.99
C SER A 39 0.17 19.52 13.43
N VAL A 40 -0.98 20.18 13.63
CA VAL A 40 -1.50 20.49 14.97
C VAL A 40 -1.70 19.21 15.77
N LEU A 41 -2.26 18.16 15.16
CA LEU A 41 -2.49 16.89 15.84
C LEU A 41 -1.17 16.18 16.21
N CYS A 42 -0.17 16.20 15.32
CA CYS A 42 1.15 15.65 15.59
C CYS A 42 1.86 16.41 16.71
N LEU A 43 1.82 17.74 16.69
CA LEU A 43 2.40 18.59 17.74
C LEU A 43 1.70 18.40 19.09
N ALA A 44 0.36 18.33 19.10
CA ALA A 44 -0.41 18.05 20.30
C ALA A 44 -0.06 16.67 20.90
N THR A 45 0.06 15.65 20.04
CA THR A 45 0.46 14.30 20.46
C THR A 45 1.88 14.29 21.02
N ALA A 46 2.84 14.94 20.36
CA ALA A 46 4.21 15.06 20.85
C ALA A 46 4.27 15.84 22.19
N GLY A 47 3.46 16.89 22.33
CA GLY A 47 3.31 17.65 23.58
C GLY A 47 2.75 16.80 24.72
N LEU A 48 1.75 15.95 24.44
CA LEU A 48 1.20 14.99 25.42
C LEU A 48 2.26 13.95 25.83
N LEU A 49 3.02 13.42 24.88
CA LEU A 49 4.13 12.50 25.18
C LEU A 49 5.20 13.17 26.03
N TYR A 50 5.54 14.43 25.73
CA TYR A 50 6.46 15.22 26.55
C TYR A 50 5.91 15.47 27.97
N ALA A 51 4.62 15.79 28.10
CA ALA A 51 3.98 15.99 29.40
C ALA A 51 4.00 14.70 30.24
N ALA A 52 3.74 13.54 29.61
CA ALA A 52 3.87 12.24 30.26
C ALA A 52 5.31 11.94 30.68
N LEU A 53 6.30 12.20 29.81
CA LEU A 53 7.71 12.05 30.13
C LEU A 53 8.13 12.91 31.32
N ARG A 54 7.64 14.16 31.38
CA ARG A 54 7.88 15.08 32.49
C ARG A 54 7.29 14.58 33.81
N ALA A 55 6.12 13.93 33.77
CA ALA A 55 5.51 13.36 34.98
C ALA A 55 6.38 12.23 35.58
N VAL A 56 7.10 11.48 34.75
CA VAL A 56 7.96 10.37 35.17
C VAL A 56 9.39 10.83 35.51
N ALA A 57 9.94 11.80 34.76
CA ALA A 57 11.31 12.28 34.91
C ALA A 57 11.38 13.82 34.99
N PRO A 58 10.88 14.45 36.07
CA PRO A 58 10.78 15.90 36.16
C PRO A 58 12.14 16.61 36.20
N THR A 59 13.19 15.95 36.69
CA THR A 59 14.55 16.51 36.85
C THR A 59 15.30 16.67 35.53
N HIS A 60 14.96 15.90 34.49
CA HIS A 60 15.64 15.93 33.20
C HIS A 60 14.93 16.79 32.15
N THR A 61 13.72 17.29 32.42
CA THR A 61 12.91 18.05 31.46
C THR A 61 12.96 19.57 31.70
N VAL A 62 12.68 20.37 30.67
CA VAL A 62 12.68 21.85 30.76
C VAL A 62 11.73 22.32 31.85
N ASN A 63 12.18 23.21 32.74
CA ASN A 63 11.35 23.72 33.81
C ASN A 63 10.32 24.74 33.29
N VAL A 64 9.15 24.23 32.86
CA VAL A 64 8.04 25.03 32.32
C VAL A 64 7.58 26.12 33.31
N ARG A 65 7.60 25.82 34.62
CA ARG A 65 7.23 26.82 35.65
C ARG A 65 8.21 27.98 35.69
N GLY A 66 9.50 27.73 35.49
CA GLY A 66 10.53 28.76 35.38
C GLY A 66 10.32 29.60 34.12
N LEU A 67 10.10 28.94 32.98
CA LEU A 67 9.87 29.60 31.70
C LEU A 67 8.62 30.52 31.69
N VAL A 68 7.54 30.15 32.40
CA VAL A 68 6.31 30.96 32.49
C VAL A 68 6.48 32.16 33.44
N ARG A 69 7.32 32.04 34.49
CA ARG A 69 7.51 33.12 35.48
C ARG A 69 8.48 34.19 35.00
N ASP A 70 9.58 33.79 34.38
CA ASP A 70 10.59 34.70 33.82
C ASP A 70 11.09 34.17 32.47
N PRO A 71 10.37 34.44 31.36
CA PRO A 71 10.71 33.89 30.06
C PRO A 71 12.06 34.39 29.54
N PHE A 72 12.39 35.66 29.79
CA PHE A 72 13.62 36.28 29.26
C PHE A 72 14.86 35.84 30.02
N GLY A 73 14.84 35.87 31.36
CA GLY A 73 15.96 35.38 32.15
C GLY A 73 16.20 33.90 31.95
N TYR A 74 15.13 33.09 31.99
CA TYR A 74 15.24 31.65 31.78
C TYR A 74 15.75 31.29 30.38
N ALA A 75 15.26 31.95 29.33
CA ALA A 75 15.72 31.70 27.97
C ALA A 75 17.20 32.06 27.80
N ARG A 76 17.69 33.15 28.41
CA ARG A 76 19.11 33.53 28.35
C ARG A 76 19.99 32.47 29.02
N ASP A 77 19.61 32.04 30.22
CA ASP A 77 20.41 31.11 31.03
C ASP A 77 20.37 29.67 30.47
N HIS A 78 19.28 29.28 29.80
CA HIS A 78 19.04 27.91 29.36
C HIS A 78 18.79 27.77 27.84
N HIS A 79 19.23 28.72 27.01
CA HIS A 79 18.95 28.72 25.57
C HIS A 79 19.37 27.43 24.86
N VAL A 80 20.52 26.84 25.19
CA VAL A 80 21.00 25.58 24.59
C VAL A 80 20.07 24.42 24.92
N ASN A 81 19.68 24.30 26.18
CA ASN A 81 18.75 23.26 26.63
C ASN A 81 17.38 23.43 25.98
N LEU A 82 16.87 24.67 25.94
CA LEU A 82 15.59 25.00 25.29
C LEU A 82 15.62 24.67 23.79
N ALA A 83 16.73 24.94 23.11
CA ALA A 83 16.92 24.63 21.70
C ALA A 83 16.90 23.11 21.45
N TRP A 84 17.64 22.32 22.23
CA TRP A 84 17.65 20.86 22.10
C TRP A 84 16.29 20.23 22.36
N TRP A 85 15.57 20.70 23.38
CA TRP A 85 14.21 20.21 23.65
C TRP A 85 13.22 20.61 22.55
N SER A 86 13.33 21.83 22.03
CA SER A 86 12.50 22.29 20.90
C SER A 86 12.73 21.44 19.65
N ILE A 87 13.99 21.13 19.32
CA ILE A 87 14.36 20.22 18.23
C ILE A 87 13.82 18.80 18.50
N SER A 88 13.94 18.30 19.72
CA SER A 88 13.50 16.96 20.10
C SER A 88 11.97 16.80 20.00
N VAL A 89 11.20 17.78 20.48
CA VAL A 89 9.73 17.78 20.36
C VAL A 89 9.31 17.86 18.89
N LEU A 90 9.99 18.69 18.09
CA LEU A 90 9.71 18.77 16.65
C LEU A 90 10.02 17.45 15.93
N ALA A 91 11.18 16.84 16.21
CA ALA A 91 11.57 15.54 15.67
C ALA A 91 10.57 14.44 16.08
N ALA A 92 10.14 14.43 17.34
CA ALA A 92 9.10 13.51 17.83
C ALA A 92 7.77 13.72 17.11
N ALA A 93 7.34 14.97 16.87
CA ALA A 93 6.12 15.26 16.13
C ALA A 93 6.21 14.76 14.67
N ILE A 94 7.35 14.92 14.01
CA ILE A 94 7.59 14.37 12.66
C ILE A 94 7.51 12.84 12.69
N LEU A 95 8.13 12.18 13.68
CA LEU A 95 8.06 10.73 13.85
C LEU A 95 6.63 10.25 14.09
N VAL A 96 5.84 10.95 14.90
CA VAL A 96 4.41 10.66 15.11
C VAL A 96 3.66 10.75 13.78
N GLY A 97 3.88 11.80 12.99
CA GLY A 97 3.27 11.95 11.67
C GLY A 97 3.63 10.79 10.72
N LEU A 98 4.91 10.41 10.69
CA LEU A 98 5.36 9.27 9.90
C LEU A 98 4.72 7.95 10.37
N VAL A 99 4.68 7.68 11.68
CA VAL A 99 4.11 6.43 12.21
C VAL A 99 2.59 6.40 12.02
N ALA A 100 1.90 7.53 12.19
CA ALA A 100 0.44 7.62 12.02
C ALA A 100 0.00 7.35 10.57
N ALA A 101 0.86 7.62 9.59
CA ALA A 101 0.63 7.31 8.18
C ALA A 101 1.01 5.87 7.79
N ASP A 102 1.50 5.04 8.72
CA ASP A 102 1.84 3.64 8.43
C ASP A 102 0.55 2.79 8.21
N PRO A 103 0.45 2.00 7.11
CA PRO A 103 -0.70 1.16 6.84
C PRO A 103 -1.09 0.23 8.00
N ARG A 104 -0.10 -0.25 8.77
CA ARG A 104 -0.33 -1.13 9.91
C ARG A 104 -1.03 -0.40 11.05
N VAL A 105 -0.60 0.84 11.32
CA VAL A 105 -1.20 1.69 12.36
C VAL A 105 -2.60 2.12 11.95
N VAL A 106 -2.80 2.46 10.67
CA VAL A 106 -4.14 2.78 10.13
C VAL A 106 -5.08 1.57 10.21
N ARG A 107 -4.63 0.36 9.84
CA ARG A 107 -5.43 -0.87 9.99
C ARG A 107 -5.79 -1.14 11.45
N ARG A 108 -4.84 -0.98 12.37
CA ARG A 108 -5.08 -1.16 13.82
C ARG A 108 -6.01 -0.09 14.39
N SER A 109 -5.89 1.17 13.95
CA SER A 109 -6.74 2.27 14.41
C SER A 109 -8.16 2.17 13.87
N ARG A 110 -8.39 1.56 12.71
CA ARG A 110 -9.74 1.21 12.21
C ARG A 110 -10.51 0.33 13.20
N SER A 111 -9.84 -0.62 13.85
CA SER A 111 -10.44 -1.44 14.92
C SER A 111 -10.87 -0.59 16.12
N ILE A 112 -10.03 0.37 16.53
CA ILE A 112 -10.33 1.31 17.62
C ILE A 112 -11.46 2.29 17.24
N ARG A 113 -11.51 2.73 15.98
CA ARG A 113 -12.58 3.58 15.42
C ARG A 113 -13.95 2.90 15.39
N ARG A 114 -14.02 1.56 15.45
CA ARG A 114 -15.29 0.83 15.65
C ARG A 114 -15.85 0.97 17.08
N SER A 115 -15.09 1.51 18.04
CA SER A 115 -15.60 1.73 19.39
C SER A 115 -16.80 2.69 19.42
N ARG A 116 -17.78 2.39 20.28
CA ARG A 116 -19.01 3.21 20.42
C ARG A 116 -18.71 4.65 20.86
N VAL A 117 -17.66 4.82 21.67
CA VAL A 117 -17.26 6.12 22.24
C VAL A 117 -16.82 7.08 21.14
N LEU A 118 -15.95 6.64 20.23
CA LEU A 118 -15.55 7.49 19.10
C LEU A 118 -16.73 7.81 18.18
N ARG A 119 -17.63 6.85 17.93
CA ARG A 119 -18.84 7.06 17.13
C ARG A 119 -19.75 8.16 17.68
N TRP A 120 -19.86 8.28 19.00
CA TRP A 120 -20.64 9.33 19.65
C TRP A 120 -20.00 10.70 19.48
N VAL A 121 -18.68 10.80 19.67
CA VAL A 121 -17.94 12.06 19.53
C VAL A 121 -17.85 12.54 18.08
N THR A 122 -17.66 11.62 17.12
CA THR A 122 -17.51 11.98 15.71
C THR A 122 -18.83 12.18 14.98
N GLY A 123 -19.99 11.95 15.64
CA GLY A 123 -21.32 12.22 15.09
C GLY A 123 -21.65 11.48 13.78
N SER A 124 -20.83 10.50 13.40
CA SER A 124 -20.89 9.87 12.09
C SER A 124 -22.00 8.81 12.06
N LYS A 125 -23.25 9.26 11.91
CA LYS A 125 -24.26 8.47 11.20
C LYS A 125 -23.70 8.25 9.80
N ARG A 126 -23.47 6.99 9.39
CA ARG A 126 -23.01 6.56 8.05
C ARG A 126 -23.30 7.59 6.95
N THR A 127 -22.42 8.58 6.81
CA THR A 127 -22.17 9.30 5.56
C THR A 127 -20.92 8.67 4.98
N ASP A 128 -20.94 7.34 4.87
CA ASP A 128 -20.10 6.61 3.93
C ASP A 128 -20.65 6.93 2.54
N ILE A 129 -20.51 8.19 2.11
CA ILE A 129 -20.19 8.45 0.71
C ILE A 129 -18.76 7.94 0.61
N GLU A 130 -18.62 6.62 0.54
CA GLU A 130 -17.34 5.98 0.28
C GLU A 130 -16.90 6.54 -1.05
N THR A 131 -15.96 7.46 -0.95
CA THR A 131 -15.33 8.13 -2.08
C THR A 131 -14.26 7.20 -2.64
N VAL A 132 -14.65 5.95 -2.83
CA VAL A 132 -13.85 4.87 -3.37
C VAL A 132 -14.49 4.51 -4.70
N SER A 133 -13.69 4.36 -5.76
CA SER A 133 -14.25 3.95 -7.05
C SER A 133 -14.84 2.56 -6.92
N ALA A 134 -15.92 2.27 -7.65
CA ALA A 134 -16.49 0.92 -7.68
C ALA A 134 -15.43 -0.13 -8.04
N TRP A 135 -14.46 0.22 -8.90
CA TRP A 135 -13.32 -0.65 -9.20
C TRP A 135 -12.49 -0.93 -7.96
N TYR A 136 -12.07 0.10 -7.22
CA TYR A 136 -11.26 -0.12 -6.02
C TYR A 136 -12.00 -0.99 -5.02
N THR A 137 -13.30 -0.74 -4.79
CA THR A 137 -14.11 -1.54 -3.87
C THR A 137 -14.18 -3.00 -4.30
N VAL A 138 -14.43 -3.26 -5.59
CA VAL A 138 -14.50 -4.64 -6.08
C VAL A 138 -13.14 -5.33 -6.05
N MET A 139 -12.04 -4.67 -6.45
CA MET A 139 -10.70 -5.27 -6.44
C MET A 139 -10.17 -5.57 -5.02
N HIS A 140 -10.62 -4.84 -4.00
CA HIS A 140 -10.17 -5.02 -2.61
C HIS A 140 -11.22 -5.72 -1.73
N MET A 141 -12.29 -6.25 -2.33
CA MET A 141 -13.42 -6.81 -1.59
C MET A 141 -12.99 -7.98 -0.69
N TYR A 142 -11.98 -8.75 -1.09
CA TYR A 142 -11.50 -9.95 -0.40
C TYR A 142 -10.06 -9.82 0.15
N ASP A 143 -9.58 -8.61 0.35
CA ASP A 143 -8.23 -8.34 0.88
C ASP A 143 -7.97 -8.94 2.27
N GLU A 144 -9.02 -9.15 3.06
CA GLU A 144 -8.93 -9.71 4.42
C GLU A 144 -8.82 -11.26 4.42
N GLU A 145 -9.09 -11.92 3.29
CA GLU A 145 -9.23 -13.39 3.16
C GLU A 145 -8.07 -14.06 2.39
N ASP A 146 -6.92 -13.38 2.28
CA ASP A 146 -5.73 -13.81 1.50
C ASP A 146 -6.02 -13.92 -0.01
N PRO A 147 -6.16 -12.77 -0.70
CA PRO A 147 -6.57 -12.77 -2.10
C PRO A 147 -5.48 -13.38 -2.99
N GLY A 148 -5.87 -14.36 -3.80
CA GLY A 148 -5.08 -14.85 -4.92
C GLY A 148 -5.12 -13.87 -6.10
N PRO A 149 -4.73 -14.32 -7.31
CA PRO A 149 -4.74 -13.47 -8.49
C PRO A 149 -6.16 -12.98 -8.81
N ILE A 150 -6.28 -11.70 -9.21
CA ILE A 150 -7.55 -11.14 -9.66
C ILE A 150 -7.60 -11.23 -11.18
N LEU A 151 -8.66 -11.80 -11.72
CA LEU A 151 -8.94 -11.81 -13.15
C LEU A 151 -9.96 -10.73 -13.47
N VAL A 152 -9.67 -9.97 -14.51
CA VAL A 152 -10.55 -8.93 -15.01
C VAL A 152 -10.86 -9.19 -16.47
N GLY A 153 -12.14 -9.03 -16.80
CA GLY A 153 -12.60 -8.84 -18.15
C GLY A 153 -13.15 -7.44 -18.33
N ALA A 154 -12.79 -6.79 -19.43
CA ALA A 154 -13.23 -5.45 -19.77
C ALA A 154 -13.91 -5.47 -21.14
N GLN A 155 -15.17 -5.06 -21.19
CA GLN A 155 -15.87 -4.80 -22.43
C GLN A 155 -15.54 -3.39 -22.91
N LEU A 156 -15.06 -3.29 -24.15
CA LEU A 156 -14.69 -2.03 -24.77
C LEU A 156 -15.87 -1.40 -25.53
N ASP A 157 -15.76 -0.10 -25.82
CA ASP A 157 -16.75 0.71 -26.56
C ASP A 157 -16.93 0.27 -28.01
N ASP A 158 -15.91 -0.34 -28.63
CA ASP A 158 -15.99 -1.00 -29.94
C ASP A 158 -16.74 -2.35 -29.90
N GLY A 159 -17.12 -2.82 -28.71
CA GLY A 159 -17.79 -4.09 -28.47
C GLY A 159 -16.87 -5.29 -28.31
N SER A 160 -15.55 -5.12 -28.45
CA SER A 160 -14.57 -6.15 -28.13
C SER A 160 -14.48 -6.36 -26.61
N TYR A 161 -13.86 -7.46 -26.21
CA TYR A 161 -13.73 -7.82 -24.80
C TYR A 161 -12.32 -8.35 -24.53
N ILE A 162 -11.58 -7.70 -23.63
CA ILE A 162 -10.23 -8.11 -23.24
C ILE A 162 -10.25 -8.71 -21.83
N GLN A 163 -9.50 -9.78 -21.62
CA GLN A 163 -9.44 -10.46 -20.34
C GLN A 163 -7.99 -10.79 -19.97
N GLY A 164 -7.65 -10.64 -18.69
CA GLY A 164 -6.31 -10.91 -18.16
C GLY A 164 -6.22 -10.78 -16.64
N ARG A 165 -5.03 -11.08 -16.09
CA ARG A 165 -4.77 -10.91 -14.64
C ARG A 165 -4.48 -9.46 -14.32
N VAL A 166 -5.10 -8.90 -13.29
CA VAL A 166 -4.76 -7.55 -12.82
C VAL A 166 -3.34 -7.56 -12.29
N TYR A 167 -2.48 -6.76 -12.91
CA TYR A 167 -1.15 -6.49 -12.38
C TYR A 167 -1.16 -5.23 -11.51
N THR A 168 -1.71 -4.15 -12.04
CA THR A 168 -1.97 -2.92 -11.29
C THR A 168 -3.08 -2.12 -11.99
N PHE A 169 -3.62 -1.10 -11.33
CA PHE A 169 -4.61 -0.21 -11.92
C PHE A 169 -4.51 1.17 -11.28
N ASN A 170 -4.99 2.20 -11.99
CA ASN A 170 -5.12 3.53 -11.43
C ASN A 170 -6.40 3.60 -10.55
N PRO A 171 -6.26 3.76 -9.23
CA PRO A 171 -7.38 3.79 -8.28
C PRO A 171 -8.08 5.16 -8.23
N ALA A 172 -7.66 6.13 -9.04
CA ALA A 172 -8.31 7.43 -9.15
C ALA A 172 -9.83 7.25 -9.35
N PHE A 173 -10.60 8.06 -8.61
CA PHE A 173 -12.05 8.01 -8.70
C PHE A 173 -12.60 8.76 -9.90
N GLU A 174 -11.98 9.90 -10.23
CA GLU A 174 -12.38 10.66 -11.40
C GLU A 174 -12.11 9.80 -12.63
N GLU A 175 -13.13 9.62 -13.46
CA GLU A 175 -13.01 9.00 -14.79
C GLU A 175 -12.32 9.99 -15.73
N LYS A 176 -11.05 10.25 -15.45
CA LYS A 176 -10.15 11.02 -16.30
C LYS A 176 -9.51 10.09 -17.33
N GLU A 177 -9.05 10.69 -18.42
CA GLU A 177 -8.39 9.99 -19.53
C GLU A 177 -7.17 9.18 -19.09
N ASP A 178 -6.53 9.57 -17.97
CA ASP A 178 -5.34 8.92 -17.38
C ASP A 178 -5.66 7.69 -16.53
N ARG A 179 -6.92 7.30 -16.43
CA ARG A 179 -7.30 6.10 -15.67
C ARG A 179 -7.10 4.87 -16.54
N GLU A 180 -6.28 3.94 -16.06
CA GLU A 180 -5.89 2.74 -16.80
C GLU A 180 -5.86 1.50 -15.90
N ILE A 181 -5.96 0.33 -16.53
CA ILE A 181 -5.73 -0.97 -15.92
C ILE A 181 -4.64 -1.72 -16.68
N LEU A 182 -3.65 -2.21 -15.94
CA LEU A 182 -2.57 -3.02 -16.47
C LEU A 182 -2.90 -4.49 -16.23
N LEU A 183 -3.17 -5.20 -17.32
CA LEU A 183 -3.38 -6.63 -17.33
C LEU A 183 -2.07 -7.35 -17.63
N SER A 184 -1.91 -8.54 -17.07
CA SER A 184 -0.78 -9.44 -17.31
C SER A 184 -1.26 -10.79 -17.84
N ALA A 185 -0.36 -11.48 -18.54
CA ALA A 185 -0.61 -12.79 -19.13
C ALA A 185 -1.14 -13.82 -18.11
N PRO A 186 -1.97 -14.78 -18.56
CA PRO A 186 -2.47 -14.94 -19.94
C PRO A 186 -3.51 -13.88 -20.31
N LEU A 187 -3.44 -13.42 -21.56
CA LEU A 187 -4.33 -12.41 -22.13
C LEU A 187 -5.15 -13.02 -23.26
N SER A 188 -6.43 -12.68 -23.32
CA SER A 188 -7.32 -13.07 -24.42
C SER A 188 -8.17 -11.89 -24.84
N VAL A 189 -8.36 -11.74 -26.15
CA VAL A 189 -9.25 -10.73 -26.73
C VAL A 189 -10.35 -11.47 -27.48
N ARG A 190 -11.59 -11.11 -27.20
CA ARG A 190 -12.76 -11.54 -27.95
C ARG A 190 -13.21 -10.39 -28.84
N SER A 191 -13.21 -10.60 -30.15
CA SER A 191 -13.70 -9.62 -31.11
C SER A 191 -15.21 -9.42 -30.98
N LYS A 192 -15.73 -8.37 -31.61
CA LYS A 192 -17.17 -8.13 -31.71
C LYS A 192 -17.94 -9.31 -32.33
N ASP A 193 -17.28 -10.08 -33.20
CA ASP A 193 -17.85 -11.28 -33.84
C ASP A 193 -17.88 -12.50 -32.90
N GLY A 194 -17.41 -12.35 -31.66
CA GLY A 194 -17.39 -13.41 -30.64
C GLY A 194 -16.17 -14.33 -30.73
N ILE A 195 -15.27 -14.11 -31.69
CA ILE A 195 -14.06 -14.93 -31.85
C ILE A 195 -13.06 -14.54 -30.74
N THR A 196 -12.69 -15.51 -29.91
CA THR A 196 -11.70 -15.31 -28.86
C THR A 196 -10.33 -15.76 -29.36
N THR A 197 -9.36 -14.86 -29.32
CA THR A 197 -7.97 -15.13 -29.68
C THR A 197 -7.06 -14.87 -28.48
N PRO A 198 -6.06 -15.73 -28.24
CA PRO A 198 -5.01 -15.43 -27.28
C PRO A 198 -4.21 -14.23 -27.79
N LEU A 199 -3.90 -13.31 -26.88
CA LEU A 199 -3.03 -12.18 -27.18
C LEU A 199 -1.61 -12.52 -26.75
N ASP A 200 -0.69 -12.57 -27.72
CA ASP A 200 0.74 -12.85 -27.48
C ASP A 200 1.44 -11.60 -26.94
N ALA A 201 1.08 -11.21 -25.73
CA ALA A 201 1.68 -10.11 -24.99
C ALA A 201 1.77 -10.47 -23.51
N GLN A 202 2.86 -10.04 -22.86
CA GLN A 202 3.04 -10.24 -21.41
C GLN A 202 2.15 -9.31 -20.60
N PHE A 203 1.91 -8.10 -21.11
CA PHE A 203 1.12 -7.06 -20.47
C PHE A 203 0.26 -6.34 -21.49
N SER A 204 -0.91 -5.86 -21.06
CA SER A 204 -1.77 -4.98 -21.83
C SER A 204 -2.28 -3.84 -20.95
N VAL A 205 -2.12 -2.61 -21.42
CA VAL A 205 -2.65 -1.40 -20.77
C VAL A 205 -3.99 -1.06 -21.42
N VAL A 206 -5.06 -0.98 -20.63
CA VAL A 206 -6.39 -0.65 -21.12
C VAL A 206 -6.84 0.67 -20.47
N SER A 207 -7.13 1.67 -21.29
CA SER A 207 -7.67 2.95 -20.80
C SER A 207 -9.13 2.79 -20.38
N ALA A 208 -9.48 3.34 -19.22
CA ALA A 208 -10.82 3.31 -18.66
C ALA A 208 -11.86 4.02 -19.55
N ARG A 209 -11.43 4.97 -20.40
CA ARG A 209 -12.34 5.72 -21.30
C ARG A 209 -13.04 4.83 -22.31
N HIS A 210 -12.43 3.71 -22.66
CA HIS A 210 -12.98 2.74 -23.60
C HIS A 210 -13.71 1.60 -22.87
N ILE A 211 -13.64 1.51 -21.54
CA ILE A 211 -14.26 0.41 -20.79
C ILE A 211 -15.71 0.77 -20.48
N VAL A 212 -16.64 0.01 -21.06
CA VAL A 212 -18.09 0.15 -20.82
C VAL A 212 -18.56 -0.76 -19.68
N ARG A 213 -17.91 -1.91 -19.50
CA ARG A 213 -18.22 -2.88 -18.43
C ARG A 213 -16.96 -3.54 -17.92
N LEU A 214 -16.88 -3.74 -16.60
CA LEU A 214 -15.81 -4.47 -15.94
C LEU A 214 -16.37 -5.66 -15.17
N ASP A 215 -15.88 -6.85 -15.47
CA ASP A 215 -16.19 -8.09 -14.77
C ASP A 215 -14.96 -8.52 -13.96
N VAL A 216 -15.12 -8.77 -12.65
CA VAL A 216 -14.01 -9.08 -11.75
C VAL A 216 -14.25 -10.44 -11.11
N LYS A 217 -13.23 -11.31 -11.16
CA LYS A 217 -13.23 -12.61 -10.50
C LYS A 217 -12.01 -12.72 -9.60
N HIS A 218 -12.26 -13.03 -8.34
CA HIS A 218 -11.23 -13.31 -7.35
C HIS A 218 -10.97 -14.80 -7.29
N PHE A 219 -9.71 -15.17 -7.11
CA PHE A 219 -9.29 -16.53 -6.86
C PHE A 219 -8.66 -16.62 -5.47
N PRO A 220 -8.79 -17.76 -4.76
CA PRO A 220 -8.04 -17.99 -3.53
C PRO A 220 -6.53 -18.11 -3.82
N GLU A 221 -5.69 -17.88 -2.81
CA GLU A 221 -4.24 -18.05 -2.94
C GLU A 221 -3.91 -19.49 -3.43
N GLY A 222 -3.09 -19.59 -4.48
CA GLY A 222 -2.67 -20.88 -5.04
C GLY A 222 -3.59 -21.48 -6.10
N GLU A 223 -4.68 -20.84 -6.49
CA GLU A 223 -5.42 -21.21 -7.71
C GLU A 223 -5.02 -20.32 -8.90
N ASP A 224 -4.78 -20.94 -10.06
CA ASP A 224 -4.58 -20.22 -11.31
C ASP A 224 -5.89 -20.01 -12.09
N LEU A 225 -5.79 -19.36 -13.26
CA LEU A 225 -6.93 -19.02 -14.10
C LEU A 225 -7.61 -20.24 -14.74
N GLU A 226 -6.93 -21.38 -14.80
CA GLU A 226 -7.51 -22.65 -15.25
C GLU A 226 -8.20 -23.39 -14.10
N GLY A 227 -8.22 -22.81 -12.89
CA GLY A 227 -8.69 -23.48 -11.68
C GLY A 227 -7.76 -24.60 -11.22
N ARG A 228 -6.52 -24.63 -11.72
CA ARG A 228 -5.51 -25.59 -11.28
C ARG A 228 -4.91 -25.06 -9.98
N ARG A 229 -4.87 -25.90 -8.95
CA ARG A 229 -4.08 -25.60 -7.75
C ARG A 229 -2.61 -25.59 -8.15
N VAL A 230 -2.02 -24.41 -8.13
CA VAL A 230 -0.56 -24.23 -8.12
C VAL A 230 -0.09 -24.67 -6.74
N GLY A 231 0.12 -25.98 -6.58
CA GLY A 231 0.81 -26.50 -5.42
C GLY A 231 2.19 -25.86 -5.30
N PRO A 232 2.79 -25.80 -4.09
CA PRO A 232 4.21 -25.51 -3.96
C PRO A 232 4.98 -26.44 -4.91
N PRO A 233 6.07 -25.98 -5.56
CA PRO A 233 6.84 -26.83 -6.46
C PRO A 233 7.19 -28.11 -5.71
N ASP A 234 6.57 -29.21 -6.14
CA ASP A 234 6.70 -30.50 -5.49
C ASP A 234 8.14 -30.96 -5.69
N ALA A 235 8.98 -30.76 -4.68
CA ALA A 235 10.39 -31.13 -4.68
C ALA A 235 10.59 -32.66 -4.60
N THR A 236 9.54 -33.45 -4.84
CA THR A 236 9.50 -34.86 -4.43
C THR A 236 8.80 -35.77 -5.44
N ARG A 237 9.15 -35.68 -6.73
CA ARG A 237 9.08 -36.85 -7.64
C ARG A 237 10.25 -36.88 -8.61
N VAL A 238 11.46 -37.03 -8.07
CA VAL A 238 12.47 -37.83 -8.78
C VAL A 238 12.22 -39.27 -8.36
N ASN A 239 11.60 -40.07 -9.23
CA ASN A 239 11.59 -41.53 -9.09
C ASN A 239 13.03 -42.00 -9.29
N PRO A 240 13.71 -42.56 -8.27
CA PRO A 240 15.01 -43.18 -8.45
C PRO A 240 14.77 -44.68 -8.66
N SER A 241 14.41 -45.06 -9.89
CA SER A 241 14.45 -46.46 -10.30
C SER A 241 14.53 -46.59 -11.81
N GLU A 242 15.63 -46.11 -12.38
CA GLU A 242 16.13 -46.62 -13.67
C GLU A 242 17.62 -46.30 -13.76
N THR A 243 18.43 -47.12 -13.09
CA THR A 243 19.86 -47.22 -13.38
C THR A 243 20.10 -48.49 -14.19
N SER A 244 20.56 -48.26 -15.42
CA SER A 244 21.66 -48.97 -16.08
C SER A 244 21.44 -50.44 -16.48
N ASN A 245 21.26 -50.67 -17.79
CA ASN A 245 22.33 -51.21 -18.65
C ASN A 245 21.81 -51.51 -20.06
N GLY A 246 22.50 -50.99 -21.08
CA GLY A 246 22.36 -51.45 -22.46
C GLY A 246 22.75 -50.40 -23.50
N ASP A 247 24.01 -50.46 -23.93
CA ASP A 247 24.56 -49.80 -25.11
C ASP A 247 23.61 -49.77 -26.32
N GLN A 248 23.57 -48.66 -27.05
CA GLN A 248 24.18 -48.59 -28.39
C GLN A 248 24.06 -47.20 -29.03
N SER A 249 25.17 -46.81 -29.66
CA SER A 249 25.38 -45.62 -30.46
C SER A 249 24.47 -45.55 -31.69
N VAL A 250 23.81 -44.42 -31.92
CA VAL A 250 23.46 -43.95 -33.27
C VAL A 250 23.59 -42.44 -33.33
N CYS A 251 24.46 -41.96 -34.22
CA CYS A 251 24.53 -40.57 -34.65
C CYS A 251 23.28 -40.21 -35.47
N ALA A 252 22.55 -39.17 -35.10
CA ALA A 252 21.72 -38.43 -36.06
C ALA A 252 21.41 -37.01 -35.57
N SER A 253 21.72 -36.08 -36.47
CA SER A 253 21.39 -34.66 -36.52
C SER A 253 19.94 -34.34 -36.15
N GLY A 254 19.71 -33.28 -35.37
CA GLY A 254 18.37 -32.75 -35.12
C GLY A 254 18.36 -31.45 -34.30
N SER A 255 18.18 -30.34 -35.00
CA SER A 255 17.72 -29.03 -34.55
C SER A 255 16.75 -29.06 -33.37
N GLY A 256 16.93 -28.17 -32.38
CA GLY A 256 15.91 -27.91 -31.36
C GLY A 256 16.42 -27.00 -30.26
N ALA A 257 15.99 -25.74 -30.29
CA ALA A 257 16.20 -24.76 -29.25
C ALA A 257 15.51 -25.20 -27.94
N ASP A 258 16.20 -25.08 -26.81
CA ASP A 258 15.55 -25.04 -25.50
C ASP A 258 16.37 -24.24 -24.48
N LEU A 259 15.62 -23.42 -23.74
CA LEU A 259 16.03 -22.42 -22.76
C LEU A 259 16.68 -23.04 -21.51
N PRO A 260 17.37 -22.23 -20.69
CA PRO A 260 16.72 -21.86 -19.43
C PRO A 260 17.03 -20.42 -18.99
N TYR A 261 16.03 -19.54 -19.05
CA TYR A 261 16.10 -18.19 -18.46
C TYR A 261 14.87 -17.90 -17.57
N ILE A 262 14.51 -18.86 -16.72
CA ILE A 262 13.54 -18.66 -15.62
C ILE A 262 14.26 -18.91 -14.30
N ALA A 263 15.00 -17.92 -13.81
CA ALA A 263 15.54 -17.95 -12.44
C ALA A 263 15.72 -16.58 -11.77
N VAL A 264 15.50 -15.45 -12.44
CA VAL A 264 15.95 -14.14 -11.91
C VAL A 264 14.83 -13.24 -11.34
N VAL A 265 13.54 -13.46 -11.67
CA VAL A 265 12.49 -12.48 -11.27
C VAL A 265 11.73 -12.84 -9.98
N ALA A 266 11.80 -14.09 -9.50
CA ALA A 266 11.08 -14.52 -8.28
C ALA A 266 11.73 -14.06 -6.95
N ARG A 267 12.94 -13.46 -6.95
CA ARG A 267 13.65 -13.09 -5.72
C ARG A 267 13.31 -11.73 -5.13
N ARG A 268 12.51 -10.88 -5.81
CA ARG A 268 12.27 -9.50 -5.32
C ARG A 268 10.98 -9.29 -4.52
N VAL A 269 10.01 -10.21 -4.60
CA VAL A 269 8.73 -10.11 -3.88
C VAL A 269 8.77 -10.79 -2.50
N SER A 270 9.65 -11.79 -2.29
CA SER A 270 9.77 -12.49 -1.00
C SER A 270 10.54 -11.72 0.09
N ARG A 271 11.15 -10.57 -0.24
CA ARG A 271 11.92 -9.77 0.73
C ARG A 271 11.07 -8.84 1.59
N TRP A 272 9.79 -8.65 1.27
CA TRP A 272 8.89 -7.79 2.06
C TRP A 272 8.08 -8.55 3.14
N ARG A 273 7.99 -9.89 3.07
CA ARG A 273 7.19 -10.71 4.01
C ARG A 273 7.95 -11.28 5.21
N ARG A 274 9.29 -11.08 5.31
CA ARG A 274 10.15 -11.75 6.32
C ARG A 274 10.79 -10.84 7.39
N GLY A 275 10.23 -9.66 7.64
CA GLY A 275 10.77 -8.66 8.60
C GLY A 275 10.01 -8.49 9.92
N GLY A 276 9.14 -9.42 10.33
CA GLY A 276 8.28 -9.19 11.49
C GLY A 276 7.87 -10.45 12.24
N ARG A 277 8.82 -11.09 12.94
CA ARG A 277 8.57 -11.95 14.10
C ARG A 277 9.91 -12.29 14.77
N SER A 278 10.28 -11.53 15.80
CA SER A 278 11.33 -11.88 16.78
C SER A 278 11.33 -10.81 17.88
N ALA A 279 10.60 -11.06 18.97
CA ALA A 279 10.98 -10.67 20.35
C ALA A 279 9.82 -11.05 21.30
N SER A 280 9.90 -12.25 21.87
CA SER A 280 9.31 -12.61 23.15
C SER A 280 10.17 -13.70 23.77
N GLN A 281 11.12 -13.28 24.60
CA GLN A 281 11.56 -13.93 25.84
C GLN A 281 12.02 -12.80 26.78
#